data_AF-A0A7Y9ZBT8-F1
#
_entry.id   AF-A0A7Y9ZBT8-F1
#
_cell.length_a   1.000
_cell.length_b   1.000
_cell.length_c   1.000
_cell.angle_alpha   90.00
_cell.angle_beta   90.00
_cell.angle_gamma   90.00
#
_symmetry.space_group_name_H-M   'P 1'
#
loop_
_entity.id
_entity.type
_entity.pdbx_description
1 polymer ?
#
loop_
_entity_poly.entity_id
_entity_poly.type
_entity_poly.pdbx_seq_one_letter_code
_entity_poly.pdbx_strand_id
1 'polypeptide(L)'
;MKRVATLAAAAALMLSGCAQSTTTNPSAAPTKPKDFCHAMASAAALASPASDALDSLFTMIDTMAAGSKDGDIANLHTVGDATTSTSQAYAAALGTAAGMAPTTLAADITSLQSYWTLYAVGLGQIAQGATSYGSLVDQTSALSTSDQAAALIKEQPAAQQRINAGYLTECAG
;
A
#
# COMPACT_ATOMS: atom_id res chain seq x y z
N MET A 1 -15.28 5.41 7.74
CA MET A 1 -15.66 4.47 6.65
C MET A 1 -15.49 5.00 5.21
N LYS A 2 -15.30 6.31 4.94
CA LYS A 2 -15.18 6.83 3.54
C LYS A 2 -13.77 6.80 2.90
N ARG A 3 -12.69 6.55 3.64
CA ARG A 3 -11.31 6.66 3.12
C ARG A 3 -10.79 5.38 2.45
N VAL A 4 -11.25 4.21 2.92
CA VAL A 4 -10.82 2.88 2.46
C VAL A 4 -11.33 2.56 1.04
N ALA A 5 -12.61 2.87 0.76
CA ALA A 5 -13.21 2.64 -0.56
C ALA A 5 -12.53 3.45 -1.69
N THR A 6 -11.98 4.64 -1.36
CA THR A 6 -11.21 5.47 -2.31
C THR A 6 -9.86 4.86 -2.67
N LEU A 7 -9.20 4.11 -1.78
CA LEU A 7 -7.93 3.43 -2.07
C LEU A 7 -8.14 2.20 -2.95
N ALA A 8 -9.14 1.37 -2.62
CA ALA A 8 -9.51 0.22 -3.45
C ALA A 8 -9.99 0.64 -4.86
N ALA A 9 -10.71 1.76 -4.97
CA ALA A 9 -11.09 2.34 -6.26
C ALA A 9 -9.89 2.87 -7.05
N ALA A 10 -8.87 3.44 -6.39
CA ALA A 10 -7.64 3.90 -7.04
C ALA A 10 -6.77 2.74 -7.55
N ALA A 11 -6.75 1.61 -6.84
CA ALA A 11 -6.14 0.35 -7.30
C ALA A 11 -6.93 -0.28 -8.47
N ALA A 12 -8.26 -0.25 -8.43
CA ALA A 12 -9.11 -0.69 -9.55
C ALA A 12 -8.94 0.19 -10.81
N LEU A 13 -8.71 1.50 -10.65
CA LEU A 13 -8.39 2.42 -11.75
C LEU A 13 -7.01 2.15 -12.37
N MET A 14 -6.02 1.72 -11.58
CA MET A 14 -4.73 1.23 -12.11
C MET A 14 -4.90 -0.07 -12.92
N LEU A 15 -5.86 -0.92 -12.56
CA LEU A 15 -6.13 -2.18 -13.26
C LEU A 15 -6.86 -2.00 -14.61
N SER A 16 -7.71 -0.98 -14.77
CA SER A 16 -8.42 -0.73 -16.04
C SER A 16 -7.53 -0.23 -17.18
N GLY A 17 -6.35 0.34 -16.88
CA GLY A 17 -5.36 0.75 -17.88
C GLY A 17 -4.35 -0.34 -18.26
N CYS A 18 -4.14 -1.34 -17.39
CA CYS A 18 -3.18 -2.43 -17.61
C CYS A 18 -3.78 -3.69 -18.26
N ALA A 19 -5.12 -3.81 -18.33
CA ALA A 19 -5.80 -5.05 -18.67
C ALA A 19 -5.97 -5.31 -20.18
N GLN A 20 -5.17 -4.69 -21.05
CA GLN A 20 -5.33 -4.84 -22.50
C GLN A 20 -4.08 -5.34 -23.24
N SER A 21 -3.40 -6.37 -22.70
CA SER A 21 -2.60 -7.25 -23.56
C SER A 21 -2.36 -8.63 -22.92
N THR A 22 -3.21 -9.58 -23.33
CA THR A 22 -2.92 -11.01 -23.59
C THR A 22 -2.09 -11.83 -22.59
N THR A 23 -2.79 -12.76 -21.93
CA THR A 23 -2.39 -14.17 -21.70
C THR A 23 -0.99 -14.44 -21.14
N THR A 24 -0.83 -14.53 -19.81
CA THR A 24 -0.16 -15.69 -19.18
C THR A 24 -0.43 -15.73 -17.67
N ASN A 25 -0.67 -16.95 -17.17
CA ASN A 25 -0.61 -17.43 -15.79
C ASN A 25 0.07 -16.49 -14.74
N PRO A 26 -0.51 -16.23 -13.56
CA PRO A 26 0.06 -15.35 -12.51
C PRO A 26 1.33 -15.90 -11.81
N SER A 27 2.00 -16.91 -12.37
CA SER A 27 3.16 -17.57 -11.75
C SER A 27 4.53 -17.01 -12.15
N ALA A 28 4.62 -16.05 -13.07
CA ALA A 28 5.88 -15.37 -13.37
C ALA A 28 5.65 -14.03 -14.04
N ALA A 29 5.38 -12.98 -13.25
CA ALA A 29 5.78 -11.65 -13.68
C ALA A 29 7.29 -11.72 -14.01
N PRO A 30 7.77 -11.15 -15.13
CA PRO A 30 9.19 -11.17 -15.46
C PRO A 30 10.01 -10.70 -14.25
N THR A 31 11.07 -11.43 -13.89
CA THR A 31 11.90 -11.15 -12.69
C THR A 31 12.49 -9.74 -12.67
N LYS A 32 12.53 -9.07 -13.83
CA LYS A 32 12.78 -7.63 -13.94
C LYS A 32 11.81 -7.02 -14.97
N PRO A 33 11.09 -5.94 -14.61
CA PRO A 33 10.33 -5.19 -15.59
C PRO A 33 11.26 -4.60 -16.65
N LYS A 34 10.76 -4.50 -17.89
CA LYS A 34 11.53 -4.06 -19.06
C LYS A 34 11.46 -2.55 -19.29
N ASP A 35 10.38 -1.94 -18.82
CA ASP A 35 10.11 -0.50 -18.90
C ASP A 35 9.20 -0.09 -17.74
N PHE A 36 8.93 1.21 -17.67
CA PHE A 36 8.03 1.82 -16.71
C PHE A 36 6.64 1.16 -16.66
N CYS A 37 6.04 0.87 -17.81
CA CYS A 37 4.69 0.33 -17.90
C CYS A 37 4.58 -1.09 -17.34
N HIS A 38 5.57 -1.94 -17.63
CA HIS A 38 5.67 -3.28 -17.05
C HIS A 38 5.92 -3.23 -15.53
N ALA A 39 6.72 -2.26 -15.07
CA ALA A 39 6.98 -2.07 -13.64
C ALA A 39 5.71 -1.63 -12.90
N MET A 40 4.95 -0.69 -13.46
CA MET A 40 3.67 -0.25 -12.91
C MET A 40 2.60 -1.34 -12.92
N ALA A 41 2.54 -2.16 -13.98
CA ALA A 41 1.64 -3.32 -14.02
C ALA A 41 1.98 -4.33 -12.91
N SER A 42 3.26 -4.55 -12.65
CA SER A 42 3.73 -5.41 -11.55
C SER A 42 3.36 -4.83 -10.18
N ALA A 43 3.50 -3.52 -10.01
CA ALA A 43 3.08 -2.83 -8.79
C ALA A 43 1.54 -2.90 -8.61
N ALA A 44 0.77 -2.73 -9.68
CA ALA A 44 -0.69 -2.80 -9.65
C ALA A 44 -1.19 -4.20 -9.23
N ALA A 45 -0.52 -5.27 -9.64
CA ALA A 45 -0.84 -6.63 -9.20
C ALA A 45 -0.68 -6.84 -7.68
N LEU A 46 0.19 -6.06 -7.04
CA LEU A 46 0.43 -6.11 -5.59
C LEU A 46 -0.40 -5.09 -4.80
N ALA A 47 -1.02 -4.12 -5.47
CA ALA A 47 -1.79 -3.06 -4.82
C ALA A 47 -3.04 -3.60 -4.09
N SER A 48 -3.78 -4.52 -4.73
CA SER A 48 -4.97 -5.14 -4.11
C SER A 48 -4.62 -5.95 -2.85
N PRO A 49 -3.71 -6.94 -2.88
CA PRO A 49 -3.38 -7.70 -1.67
C PRO A 49 -2.79 -6.84 -0.55
N ALA A 50 -2.03 -5.78 -0.87
CA ALA A 50 -1.55 -4.82 0.12
C ALA A 50 -2.68 -4.00 0.75
N SER A 51 -3.66 -3.57 -0.06
CA SER A 51 -4.83 -2.83 0.41
C SER A 51 -5.74 -3.71 1.27
N ASP A 52 -5.99 -4.96 0.87
CA ASP A 52 -6.83 -5.91 1.61
C ASP A 52 -6.21 -6.28 2.96
N ALA A 53 -4.87 -6.45 3.02
CA ALA A 53 -4.17 -6.70 4.27
C ALA A 53 -4.27 -5.50 5.23
N LEU A 54 -4.07 -4.29 4.71
CA LEU A 54 -4.18 -3.06 5.50
C LEU A 54 -5.63 -2.83 6.00
N ASP A 55 -6.64 -3.12 5.18
CA ASP A 55 -8.05 -3.05 5.59
C ASP A 55 -8.39 -4.09 6.65
N SER A 56 -7.86 -5.31 6.51
CA SER A 56 -7.99 -6.35 7.53
C SER A 56 -7.37 -5.91 8.86
N LEU A 57 -6.23 -5.21 8.82
CA LEU A 57 -5.60 -4.66 10.02
C LEU A 57 -6.49 -3.61 10.69
N PHE A 58 -7.05 -2.68 9.93
CA PHE A 58 -7.97 -1.68 10.48
C PHE A 58 -9.23 -2.31 11.06
N THR A 59 -9.82 -3.29 10.36
CA THR A 59 -10.98 -4.04 10.85
C THR A 59 -10.69 -4.75 12.17
N MET A 60 -9.48 -5.31 12.31
CA MET A 60 -9.05 -5.96 13.54
C MET A 60 -8.92 -4.94 14.69
N ILE A 61 -8.30 -3.80 14.42
CA ILE A 61 -8.16 -2.70 15.40
C ILE A 61 -9.54 -2.20 15.86
N ASP A 62 -10.47 -2.01 14.93
CA ASP A 62 -11.86 -1.59 15.23
C ASP A 62 -12.59 -2.64 16.08
N THR A 63 -12.38 -3.93 15.79
CA THR A 63 -12.95 -5.04 16.58
C THR A 63 -12.43 -5.00 18.02
N MET A 64 -11.12 -4.81 18.21
CA MET A 64 -10.52 -4.68 19.54
C MET A 64 -10.99 -3.43 20.28
N ALA A 65 -11.21 -2.33 19.57
CA ALA A 65 -11.76 -1.09 20.12
C ALA A 65 -13.17 -1.29 20.70
N ALA A 66 -13.97 -2.17 20.09
CA ALA A 66 -15.32 -2.51 20.54
C ALA A 66 -15.33 -3.45 21.77
N GLY A 67 -14.18 -3.98 22.18
CA GLY A 67 -14.00 -4.82 23.36
C GLY A 67 -13.13 -6.04 23.07
N SER A 68 -11.90 -6.04 23.59
CA SER A 68 -10.94 -7.12 23.37
C SER A 68 -11.29 -8.42 24.10
N LYS A 69 -11.01 -9.55 23.44
CA LYS A 69 -11.04 -10.93 23.97
C LYS A 69 -9.63 -11.52 24.01
N ASP A 70 -9.43 -12.50 24.89
CA ASP A 70 -8.21 -13.31 24.92
C ASP A 70 -8.06 -14.08 23.59
N GLY A 71 -7.17 -13.61 22.72
CA GLY A 71 -6.97 -14.11 21.36
C GLY A 71 -6.83 -13.00 20.32
N ASP A 72 -7.34 -11.80 20.62
CA ASP A 72 -7.31 -10.68 19.67
C ASP A 72 -5.88 -10.15 19.45
N ILE A 73 -4.99 -10.23 20.44
CA ILE A 73 -3.59 -9.83 20.26
C ILE A 73 -2.85 -10.78 19.31
N ALA A 74 -3.08 -12.09 19.40
CA ALA A 74 -2.45 -13.06 18.50
C ALA A 74 -2.96 -12.91 17.04
N ASN A 75 -4.26 -12.65 16.89
CA ASN A 75 -4.85 -12.33 15.59
C ASN A 75 -4.31 -11.00 15.03
N LEU A 76 -4.14 -9.98 15.88
CA LEU A 76 -3.51 -8.71 15.51
C LEU A 76 -2.08 -8.92 15.01
N HIS A 77 -1.28 -9.78 15.65
CA HIS A 77 0.07 -10.10 15.19
C HIS A 77 0.06 -10.72 13.80
N THR A 78 -0.83 -11.71 13.58
CA THR A 78 -0.98 -12.39 12.27
C THR A 78 -1.37 -11.41 11.16
N VAL A 79 -2.33 -10.53 11.43
CA VAL A 79 -2.76 -9.52 10.45
C VAL A 79 -1.68 -8.44 10.26
N GLY A 80 -0.93 -8.11 11.31
CA GLY A 80 0.24 -7.25 11.24
C GLY A 80 1.34 -7.82 10.34
N ASP A 81 1.66 -9.12 10.45
CA ASP A 81 2.57 -9.86 9.58
C ASP A 81 2.14 -9.81 8.11
N ALA A 82 0.87 -10.09 7.83
CA ALA A 82 0.33 -10.00 6.48
C ALA A 82 0.43 -8.58 5.92
N THR A 83 0.10 -7.56 6.72
CA THR A 83 0.17 -6.15 6.33
C THR A 83 1.59 -5.71 6.03
N THR A 84 2.55 -6.03 6.90
CA THR A 84 3.97 -5.72 6.70
C THR A 84 4.49 -6.36 5.42
N SER A 85 4.27 -7.67 5.24
CA SER A 85 4.80 -8.42 4.10
C SER A 85 4.24 -7.90 2.76
N THR A 86 2.92 -7.77 2.67
CA THR A 86 2.25 -7.30 1.43
C THR A 86 2.56 -5.83 1.12
N SER A 87 2.61 -4.97 2.14
CA SER A 87 2.96 -3.55 1.96
C SER A 87 4.41 -3.37 1.55
N GLN A 88 5.34 -4.17 2.09
CA GLN A 88 6.75 -4.16 1.67
C GLN A 88 6.90 -4.62 0.21
N ALA A 89 6.22 -5.69 -0.18
CA ALA A 89 6.24 -6.18 -1.55
C ALA A 89 5.71 -5.10 -2.53
N TYR A 90 4.60 -4.44 -2.18
CA TYR A 90 4.05 -3.37 -3.00
C TYR A 90 4.98 -2.15 -3.07
N ALA A 91 5.53 -1.71 -1.93
CA ALA A 91 6.50 -0.61 -1.88
C ALA A 91 7.76 -0.90 -2.72
N ALA A 92 8.27 -2.13 -2.70
CA ALA A 92 9.41 -2.53 -3.52
C ALA A 92 9.08 -2.48 -5.03
N ALA A 93 7.87 -2.88 -5.43
CA ALA A 93 7.42 -2.77 -6.81
C ALA A 93 7.24 -1.31 -7.24
N LEU A 94 6.72 -0.44 -6.38
CA LEU A 94 6.67 1.01 -6.62
C LEU A 94 8.08 1.60 -6.79
N GLY A 95 9.04 1.21 -5.95
CA GLY A 95 10.43 1.66 -6.08
C GLY A 95 11.07 1.23 -7.41
N THR A 96 10.73 0.04 -7.90
CA THR A 96 11.17 -0.42 -9.22
C THR A 96 10.56 0.43 -10.34
N ALA A 97 9.27 0.77 -10.24
CA ALA A 97 8.60 1.64 -11.21
C ALA A 97 9.15 3.07 -11.18
N ALA A 98 9.42 3.63 -10.00
CA ALA A 98 10.02 4.96 -9.86
C ALA A 98 11.39 5.06 -10.55
N GLY A 99 12.21 4.01 -10.47
CA GLY A 99 13.52 3.96 -11.14
C GLY A 99 13.46 3.93 -12.67
N MET A 100 12.28 3.69 -13.25
CA MET A 100 12.06 3.62 -14.71
C MET A 100 11.15 4.75 -15.23
N ALA A 101 10.53 5.52 -14.33
CA ALA A 101 9.56 6.55 -14.68
C ALA A 101 10.23 7.87 -15.13
N PRO A 102 9.55 8.70 -15.94
CA PRO A 102 9.94 10.09 -16.15
C PRO A 102 10.08 10.86 -14.82
N THR A 103 10.99 11.83 -14.75
CA THR A 103 11.38 12.48 -13.47
C THR A 103 10.23 13.00 -12.62
N THR A 104 9.22 13.62 -13.24
CA THR A 104 8.05 14.15 -12.52
C THR A 104 7.20 13.03 -11.93
N LEU A 105 7.00 11.95 -12.69
CA LEU A 105 6.24 10.78 -12.27
C LEU A 105 7.00 9.93 -11.24
N ALA A 106 8.32 9.84 -11.37
CA ALA A 106 9.21 9.17 -10.42
C ALA A 106 9.11 9.78 -9.01
N ALA A 107 9.01 11.11 -8.91
CA ALA A 107 8.83 11.79 -7.61
C ALA A 107 7.50 11.42 -6.94
N ASP A 108 6.41 11.38 -7.71
CA ASP A 108 5.10 11.00 -7.19
C ASP A 108 5.06 9.53 -6.76
N ILE A 109 5.62 8.62 -7.56
CA ILE A 109 5.73 7.19 -7.22
C ILE A 109 6.59 7.00 -5.96
N THR A 110 7.69 7.76 -5.82
CA THR A 110 8.53 7.73 -4.62
C THR A 110 7.76 8.22 -3.39
N SER A 111 6.92 9.25 -3.53
CA SER A 111 6.05 9.71 -2.45
C SER A 111 5.05 8.63 -2.02
N LEU A 112 4.41 7.95 -2.98
CA LEU A 112 3.52 6.83 -2.71
C LEU A 112 4.27 5.64 -2.07
N GLN A 113 5.44 5.29 -2.55
CA GLN A 113 6.32 4.28 -1.95
C GLN A 113 6.65 4.64 -0.49
N SER A 114 6.97 5.90 -0.23
CA SER A 114 7.31 6.38 1.11
C SER A 114 6.11 6.27 2.06
N TYR A 115 4.90 6.55 1.59
CA TYR A 115 3.68 6.29 2.35
C TYR A 115 3.55 4.81 2.73
N TRP A 116 3.67 3.88 1.78
CA TRP A 116 3.55 2.45 2.09
C TRP A 116 4.66 1.96 3.02
N THR A 117 5.88 2.49 2.87
CA THR A 117 7.03 2.10 3.69
C THR A 117 6.96 2.67 5.10
N LEU A 118 6.62 3.94 5.27
CA LEU A 118 6.62 4.59 6.58
C LEU A 118 5.31 4.36 7.33
N TYR A 119 4.17 4.44 6.65
CA TYR A 119 2.87 4.34 7.29
C TYR A 119 2.33 2.91 7.29
N ALA A 120 2.12 2.28 6.12
CA ALA A 120 1.44 0.97 6.08
C ALA A 120 2.29 -0.16 6.69
N VAL A 121 3.58 -0.24 6.33
CA VAL A 121 4.53 -1.17 6.97
C VAL A 121 4.73 -0.83 8.45
N GLY A 122 4.82 0.46 8.79
CA GLY A 122 4.93 0.90 10.19
C GLY A 122 3.75 0.45 11.05
N LEU A 123 2.51 0.57 10.54
CA LEU A 123 1.32 0.06 11.21
C LEU A 123 1.35 -1.46 11.37
N GLY A 124 1.74 -2.19 10.33
CA GLY A 124 1.91 -3.64 10.40
C GLY A 124 2.92 -4.07 11.48
N GLN A 125 4.06 -3.39 11.57
CA GLN A 125 5.09 -3.65 12.58
C GLN A 125 4.63 -3.30 14.01
N ILE A 126 3.90 -2.20 14.17
CA ILE A 126 3.29 -1.85 15.46
C ILE A 126 2.30 -2.94 15.88
N ALA A 127 1.48 -3.43 14.94
CA ALA A 127 0.54 -4.50 15.20
C ALA A 127 1.26 -5.79 15.63
N GLN A 128 2.36 -6.18 14.97
CA GLN A 128 3.20 -7.31 15.36
C GLN A 128 3.82 -7.18 16.75
N GLY A 129 4.25 -5.96 17.11
CA GLY A 129 4.92 -5.68 18.38
C GLY A 129 3.96 -5.37 19.53
N ALA A 130 2.65 -5.24 19.27
CA ALA A 130 1.69 -4.81 20.27
C ALA A 130 1.50 -5.87 21.36
N THR A 131 1.73 -5.50 22.61
CA THR A 131 1.49 -6.35 23.78
C THR A 131 0.11 -6.14 24.39
N SER A 132 -0.55 -5.04 24.03
CA SER A 132 -1.90 -4.67 24.46
C SER A 132 -2.54 -3.71 23.46
N TYR A 133 -3.87 -3.57 23.52
CA TYR A 133 -4.58 -2.58 22.72
C TYR A 133 -4.14 -1.14 23.02
N GLY A 134 -3.87 -0.81 24.30
CA GLY A 134 -3.35 0.52 24.66
C GLY A 134 -2.00 0.83 23.99
N SER A 135 -1.07 -0.14 24.01
CA SER A 135 0.24 0.01 23.36
C SER A 135 0.12 0.18 21.84
N LEU A 136 -0.80 -0.55 21.20
CA LEU A 136 -1.11 -0.40 19.79
C LEU A 136 -1.61 1.01 19.46
N VAL A 137 -2.54 1.55 20.27
CA VAL A 137 -3.10 2.89 20.08
C VAL A 137 -2.03 3.97 20.26
N ASP A 138 -1.23 3.89 21.32
CA ASP A 138 -0.18 4.89 21.60
C ASP A 138 0.86 4.95 20.47
N GLN A 139 1.33 3.79 20.01
CA GLN A 139 2.31 3.69 18.93
C GLN A 139 1.73 4.12 17.58
N THR A 140 0.48 3.74 17.30
CA THR A 140 -0.24 4.15 16.08
C THR A 140 -0.44 5.67 16.05
N SER A 141 -0.82 6.25 17.19
CA SER A 141 -0.95 7.69 17.34
C SER A 141 0.39 8.37 17.06
N ALA A 142 1.47 7.94 17.72
CA ALA A 142 2.81 8.49 17.55
C ALA A 142 3.28 8.45 16.08
N LEU A 143 3.04 7.33 15.38
CA LEU A 143 3.31 7.21 13.95
C LEU A 143 2.52 8.23 13.14
N SER A 144 1.20 8.26 13.31
CA SER A 144 0.29 9.11 12.55
C SER A 144 0.49 10.62 12.76
N THR A 145 1.01 11.01 13.94
CA THR A 145 1.30 12.40 14.29
C THR A 145 2.74 12.82 13.99
N SER A 146 3.61 11.90 13.56
CA SER A 146 4.94 12.30 13.11
C SER A 146 4.83 13.17 11.85
N ASP A 147 5.60 14.26 11.77
CA ASP A 147 5.51 15.21 10.66
C ASP A 147 5.66 14.55 9.30
N GLN A 148 6.55 13.56 9.20
CA GLN A 148 6.81 12.81 7.96
C GLN A 148 5.62 11.94 7.55
N ALA A 149 5.09 11.11 8.45
CA ALA A 149 3.96 10.24 8.11
C ALA A 149 2.69 11.06 7.88
N ALA A 150 2.45 12.10 8.68
CA ALA A 150 1.30 12.99 8.52
C ALA A 150 1.32 13.70 7.15
N ALA A 151 2.49 14.18 6.71
CA ALA A 151 2.65 14.77 5.38
C ALA A 151 2.36 13.76 4.27
N LEU A 152 2.87 12.53 4.39
CA LEU A 152 2.65 11.46 3.41
C LEU A 152 1.18 11.02 3.33
N ILE A 153 0.50 10.85 4.47
CA ILE A 153 -0.93 10.54 4.52
C ILE A 153 -1.75 11.61 3.80
N LYS A 154 -1.38 12.89 3.99
CA LYS A 154 -2.04 14.02 3.34
C LYS A 154 -1.79 14.06 1.83
N GLU A 155 -0.57 13.77 1.40
CA GLU A 155 -0.16 13.84 -0.01
C GLU A 155 -0.63 12.64 -0.83
N GLN A 156 -0.79 11.48 -0.20
CA GLN A 156 -1.06 10.20 -0.88
C GLN A 156 -2.20 10.26 -1.92
N PRO A 157 -3.37 10.89 -1.66
CA PRO A 157 -4.44 10.92 -2.65
C PRO A 157 -4.06 11.72 -3.90
N ALA A 158 -3.34 12.84 -3.74
CA ALA A 158 -2.93 13.70 -4.85
C ALA A 158 -1.80 13.04 -5.66
N ALA A 159 -0.80 12.46 -4.98
CA ALA A 159 0.26 11.67 -5.63
C ALA A 159 -0.35 10.51 -6.45
N GLN A 160 -1.29 9.77 -5.89
CA GLN A 160 -1.96 8.67 -6.59
C GLN A 160 -2.70 9.14 -7.85
N GLN A 161 -3.39 10.27 -7.80
CA GLN A 161 -4.07 10.83 -8.98
C GLN A 161 -3.09 11.22 -10.08
N ARG A 162 -1.97 11.87 -9.72
CA ARG A 162 -0.91 12.23 -10.67
C ARG A 162 -0.25 10.99 -11.27
N ILE A 163 -0.02 9.96 -10.46
CA ILE A 163 0.50 8.67 -10.94
C ILE A 163 -0.44 8.05 -11.97
N ASN A 164 -1.74 8.00 -11.69
CA ASN A 164 -2.72 7.42 -12.61
C ASN A 164 -2.79 8.20 -13.94
N ALA A 165 -2.78 9.54 -13.88
CA ALA A 165 -2.79 10.38 -15.07
C ALA A 165 -1.49 10.23 -15.89
N GLY A 166 -0.34 10.22 -15.22
CA GLY A 166 0.96 10.01 -15.85
C GLY A 166 1.07 8.63 -16.49
N TYR A 167 0.63 7.58 -15.79
CA TYR A 167 0.61 6.22 -16.32
C TYR A 167 -0.19 6.11 -17.62
N LEU A 168 -1.40 6.68 -17.66
CA LEU A 168 -2.23 6.67 -18.89
C LEU A 168 -1.54 7.41 -20.04
N THR A 169 -0.78 8.46 -19.75
CA THR A 169 -0.05 9.22 -20.77
C THR A 169 1.14 8.44 -21.33
N GLU A 170 1.89 7.76 -20.45
CA GLU A 170 3.12 7.04 -20.81
C GLU A 170 2.86 5.64 -21.38
N CYS A 171 1.73 5.00 -21.03
CA CYS A 171 1.50 3.58 -21.27
C CYS A 171 0.27 3.26 -22.14
N ALA A 172 -0.55 4.25 -22.52
CA ALA A 172 -1.66 4.06 -23.46
C ALA A 172 -1.31 4.45 -24.92
N GLY A 173 -0.02 4.69 -25.20
CA GLY A 173 0.52 5.02 -26.52
C GLY A 173 0.93 3.81 -27.34
#